data_AF-A0A2V6S0C8-F1
#
_entry.id   AF-A0A2V6S0C8-F1
#
_cell.length_a   1.000
_cell.length_b   1.000
_cell.length_c   1.000
_cell.angle_alpha   90.00
_cell.angle_beta   90.00
_cell.angle_gamma   90.00
#
_symmetry.space_group_name_H-M   'P 1'
#
loop_
_entity.id
_entity.type
_entity.pdbx_description
1 polymer ?
#
loop_
_entity_poly.entity_id
_entity_poly.type
_entity_poly.pdbx_seq_one_letter_code
_entity_poly.pdbx_strand_id
1 'polypeptide(L)'
;MIAGPLVLVAAIALATAGVEDALAMPLRHLYVAPAAWAALRSGSSAAGLVGLMAGFCQGLQAFPMIERGGLTPPTLDALVSLMAPLVVGIALGRLVDQARERGGRLDALLEIQRALGGEEPLEVRLERAVTLIRAALRAEHAGLVLQADDGTLAVVGSKVSGAFRKDSAAGRVLATGATILVGDLDADPRLRSKTPRWPTPSRGLVLPLDTGSGRVGVLAIERSGDLGPAARRSVRELSLHLALAVENSRLLLQERRFAQELEDKVDQATRRLREIDRAKSEFLSVVSHELRTPLTALQGFSELLLERVVPPDRARRYLGHVRTETQRLGRIVTDLLDLSRIEAGRPLELRPERVDLGELIERNVELFASQHPRHCIEGRVADGLGAVSADRDAVDRMLKNLMSNAVKYSPRGGRVRVAAAVSGDRPGTVELTVEDDGVGIPAEDLPRIFDRYVRIAHPETKAASGLGLGLHVVRSLAEAQGGTVEVESLPGKGSRFRLLLPAAEVEI
;
A
#
# COMPACT_ATOMS: atom_id res chain seq x y z
N MET A 1 -44.10 40.47 -20.89
CA MET A 1 -42.73 40.65 -21.44
C MET A 1 -42.65 41.58 -22.65
N ILE A 2 -43.70 41.68 -23.49
CA ILE A 2 -43.70 42.48 -24.73
C ILE A 2 -44.52 43.79 -24.62
N ALA A 3 -45.09 44.10 -23.45
CA ALA A 3 -45.88 45.33 -23.26
C ALA A 3 -45.04 46.61 -23.35
N GLY A 4 -43.87 46.65 -22.69
CA GLY A 4 -42.99 47.82 -22.72
C GLY A 4 -42.48 48.21 -24.12
N PRO A 5 -41.97 47.26 -24.95
CA PRO A 5 -41.51 47.60 -26.29
C PRO A 5 -42.65 48.10 -27.17
N LEU A 6 -43.85 47.52 -27.03
CA LEU A 6 -45.03 47.94 -27.79
C LEU A 6 -45.52 49.34 -27.38
N VAL A 7 -45.44 49.70 -26.10
CA VAL A 7 -45.70 51.08 -25.65
C VAL A 7 -44.70 52.05 -26.27
N LEU A 8 -43.42 51.67 -26.39
CA LEU A 8 -42.42 52.49 -27.07
C LEU A 8 -42.69 52.62 -28.57
N VAL A 9 -43.12 51.54 -29.25
CA VAL A 9 -43.58 51.60 -30.65
C VAL A 9 -44.76 52.59 -30.80
N ALA A 10 -45.74 52.52 -29.90
CA ALA A 10 -46.89 53.40 -29.91
C ALA A 10 -46.50 54.87 -29.64
N ALA A 11 -45.59 55.11 -28.71
CA ALA A 11 -45.07 56.45 -28.41
C ALA A 11 -44.29 57.05 -29.59
N ILE A 12 -43.47 56.24 -30.28
CA ILE A 12 -42.76 56.67 -31.49
C ILE A 12 -43.77 56.95 -32.61
N ALA A 13 -44.80 56.11 -32.78
CA ALA A 13 -45.86 56.33 -33.75
C ALA A 13 -46.64 57.63 -33.49
N LEU A 14 -46.91 57.96 -32.22
CA LEU A 14 -47.59 59.19 -31.84
C LEU A 14 -46.68 60.42 -32.02
N ALA A 15 -45.39 60.32 -31.67
CA ALA A 15 -44.43 61.42 -31.79
C ALA A 15 -44.05 61.74 -33.25
N THR A 16 -44.21 60.78 -34.15
CA THR A 16 -43.94 60.93 -35.59
C THR A 16 -45.19 61.27 -36.41
N ALA A 17 -46.39 61.15 -35.81
CA ALA A 17 -47.64 61.54 -36.43
C ALA A 17 -47.71 63.08 -36.57
N GLY A 18 -47.51 63.58 -37.79
CA GLY A 18 -47.65 65.01 -38.13
C GLY A 18 -46.35 65.79 -38.38
N VAL A 19 -45.19 65.12 -38.47
CA VAL A 19 -43.91 65.77 -38.81
C VAL A 19 -43.74 65.85 -40.35
N GLU A 20 -43.52 67.05 -40.90
CA GLU A 20 -43.29 67.28 -42.34
C GLU A 20 -41.88 66.86 -42.83
N ASP A 21 -41.79 66.59 -44.14
CA ASP A 21 -40.89 65.68 -44.86
C ASP A 21 -39.36 65.70 -44.58
N ALA A 22 -38.78 66.77 -44.03
CA ALA A 22 -37.31 66.86 -43.85
C ALA A 22 -36.80 66.27 -42.52
N LEU A 23 -37.60 66.30 -41.45
CA LEU A 23 -37.23 65.78 -40.11
C LEU A 23 -37.67 64.32 -39.89
N ALA A 24 -38.51 63.79 -40.79
CA ALA A 24 -39.05 62.45 -40.70
C ALA A 24 -38.02 61.35 -41.01
N MET A 25 -36.97 61.62 -41.79
CA MET A 25 -35.95 60.62 -42.19
C MET A 25 -35.24 59.97 -40.99
N PRO A 26 -34.55 60.69 -40.10
CA PRO A 26 -33.80 60.06 -39.00
C PRO A 26 -34.70 59.43 -37.93
N LEU A 27 -35.90 59.97 -37.72
CA LEU A 27 -36.87 59.47 -36.73
C LEU A 27 -37.45 58.09 -37.12
N ARG A 28 -37.44 57.73 -38.41
CA ARG A 28 -37.90 56.42 -38.90
C ARG A 28 -37.02 55.25 -38.43
N HIS A 29 -35.73 55.49 -38.21
CA HIS A 29 -34.85 54.44 -37.68
C HIS A 29 -35.06 54.18 -36.17
N LEU A 30 -35.80 55.06 -35.47
CA LEU A 30 -36.11 54.89 -34.05
C LEU A 30 -37.00 53.66 -33.79
N TYR A 31 -37.77 53.21 -34.79
CA TYR A 31 -38.56 51.98 -34.74
C TYR A 31 -37.71 50.71 -34.57
N VAL A 32 -36.39 50.77 -34.81
CA VAL A 32 -35.46 49.66 -34.51
C VAL A 32 -35.22 49.52 -33.01
N ALA A 33 -35.27 50.61 -32.24
CA ALA A 33 -34.93 50.61 -30.81
C ALA A 33 -35.86 49.71 -29.96
N PRO A 34 -37.20 49.73 -30.12
CA PRO A 34 -38.08 48.78 -29.43
C PRO A 34 -37.79 47.32 -29.77
N ALA A 35 -37.51 47.02 -31.05
CA ALA A 35 -37.20 45.67 -31.50
C ALA A 35 -35.85 45.18 -30.94
N ALA A 36 -34.84 46.05 -30.92
CA ALA A 36 -33.55 45.76 -30.31
C ALA A 36 -33.66 45.58 -28.78
N TRP A 37 -34.47 46.39 -28.11
CA TRP A 37 -34.73 46.23 -26.67
C TRP A 37 -35.42 44.89 -26.35
N ALA A 38 -36.42 44.52 -27.16
CA ALA A 38 -37.09 43.22 -27.05
C ALA A 38 -36.12 42.05 -27.32
N ALA A 39 -35.20 42.19 -28.26
CA ALA A 39 -34.14 41.21 -28.54
C ALA A 39 -33.24 40.98 -27.33
N LEU A 40 -32.70 42.04 -26.73
CA LEU A 40 -31.80 41.96 -25.57
C LEU A 40 -32.50 41.34 -24.36
N ARG A 41 -33.79 41.62 -24.15
CA ARG A 41 -34.53 41.15 -22.99
C ARG A 41 -35.09 39.75 -23.17
N SER A 42 -35.69 39.46 -24.32
CA SER A 42 -36.61 38.32 -24.49
C SER A 42 -36.31 37.45 -25.71
N GLY A 43 -35.20 37.69 -26.42
CA GLY A 43 -34.74 36.82 -27.50
C GLY A 43 -35.42 37.06 -28.84
N SER A 44 -35.12 36.20 -29.80
CA SER A 44 -35.51 36.34 -31.22
C SER A 44 -37.03 36.34 -31.45
N SER A 45 -37.78 35.49 -30.74
CA SER A 45 -39.24 35.40 -30.92
C SER A 45 -39.96 36.68 -30.53
N ALA A 46 -39.59 37.28 -29.38
CA ALA A 46 -40.17 38.54 -28.93
C ALA A 46 -39.72 39.73 -29.79
N ALA A 47 -38.45 39.75 -30.20
CA ALA A 47 -37.91 40.78 -31.08
C ALA A 47 -38.55 40.76 -32.46
N GLY A 48 -38.81 39.56 -33.02
CA GLY A 48 -39.51 39.40 -34.29
C GLY A 48 -40.93 39.95 -34.23
N LEU A 49 -41.67 39.64 -33.16
CA LEU A 49 -43.03 40.17 -32.98
C LEU A 49 -43.05 41.70 -32.87
N VAL A 50 -42.15 42.27 -32.05
CA VAL A 50 -42.05 43.73 -31.88
C VAL A 50 -41.57 44.42 -33.15
N GLY A 51 -40.60 43.84 -33.86
CA GLY A 51 -40.11 44.35 -35.13
C GLY A 51 -41.17 44.32 -36.22
N LEU A 52 -42.01 43.30 -36.27
CA LEU A 52 -43.14 43.20 -37.20
C LEU A 52 -44.21 44.28 -36.91
N MET A 53 -44.54 44.50 -35.63
CA MET A 53 -45.47 45.56 -35.22
C MET A 53 -44.90 46.96 -35.48
N ALA A 54 -43.61 47.18 -35.22
CA ALA A 54 -42.93 48.43 -35.52
C ALA A 54 -42.94 48.76 -37.02
N GLY A 55 -42.62 47.76 -37.87
CA GLY A 55 -42.72 47.89 -39.33
C GLY A 55 -44.15 48.15 -39.81
N PHE A 56 -45.15 47.50 -39.20
CA PHE A 56 -46.57 47.74 -39.52
C PHE A 56 -47.00 49.18 -39.17
N CYS A 57 -46.67 49.68 -37.97
CA CYS A 57 -46.96 51.05 -37.57
C CYS A 57 -46.26 52.08 -38.47
N GLN A 58 -45.02 51.80 -38.86
CA GLN A 58 -44.28 52.64 -39.80
C GLN A 58 -44.92 52.62 -41.21
N GLY A 59 -45.46 51.47 -41.63
CA GLY A 59 -46.17 51.31 -42.91
C GLY A 59 -47.40 52.21 -43.01
N LEU A 60 -48.18 52.33 -41.93
CA LEU A 60 -49.35 53.22 -41.87
C LEU A 60 -49.01 54.70 -42.16
N GLN A 61 -47.76 55.12 -41.88
CA GLN A 61 -47.28 56.46 -42.18
C GLN A 61 -46.62 56.55 -43.57
N ALA A 62 -45.93 55.50 -44.01
CA ALA A 62 -45.18 55.48 -45.26
C ALA A 62 -46.06 55.32 -46.52
N PHE A 63 -47.10 54.48 -46.48
CA PHE A 63 -47.95 54.23 -47.65
C PHE A 63 -48.72 55.48 -48.14
N PRO A 64 -49.34 56.30 -47.28
CA PRO A 64 -50.01 57.53 -47.72
C PRO A 64 -49.05 58.59 -48.30
N MET A 65 -47.76 58.52 -47.97
CA MET A 65 -46.73 59.38 -48.54
C MET A 65 -46.35 58.94 -49.96
N ILE A 66 -46.24 57.62 -50.17
CA ILE A 66 -46.02 57.01 -51.49
C ILE A 66 -47.19 57.30 -52.44
N GLU A 67 -48.44 57.17 -51.96
CA GLU A 67 -49.64 57.44 -52.76
C GLU A 67 -49.76 58.90 -53.20
N ARG A 68 -49.30 59.86 -52.39
CA ARG A 68 -49.37 61.30 -52.69
C ARG A 68 -48.21 61.83 -53.52
N GLY A 69 -46.99 61.32 -53.30
CA GLY A 69 -45.75 61.87 -53.88
C GLY A 69 -45.03 60.96 -54.88
N GLY A 70 -45.49 59.72 -55.08
CA GLY A 70 -44.85 58.72 -55.94
C GLY A 70 -43.56 58.14 -55.36
N LEU A 71 -42.83 57.39 -56.20
CA LEU A 71 -41.53 56.80 -55.86
C LEU A 71 -40.42 57.83 -56.01
N THR A 72 -40.08 58.49 -54.91
CA THR A 72 -38.97 59.43 -54.78
C THR A 72 -37.91 58.82 -53.85
N PRO A 73 -36.66 59.31 -53.83
CA PRO A 73 -35.64 58.83 -52.90
C PRO A 73 -36.09 58.70 -51.43
N PRO A 74 -36.84 59.67 -50.82
CA PRO A 74 -37.33 59.54 -49.44
C PRO A 74 -38.44 58.50 -49.25
N THR A 75 -39.24 58.20 -50.27
CA THR A 75 -40.29 57.16 -50.18
C THR A 75 -39.72 55.76 -50.41
N LEU A 76 -38.66 55.64 -51.21
CA LEU A 76 -37.86 54.41 -51.32
C LEU A 76 -37.16 54.06 -50.00
N ASP A 77 -36.53 55.05 -49.34
CA ASP A 77 -35.91 54.86 -48.02
C ASP A 77 -36.93 54.45 -46.94
N ALA A 78 -38.14 55.02 -46.99
CA ALA A 78 -39.24 54.62 -46.11
C ALA A 78 -39.60 53.14 -46.28
N LEU A 79 -39.69 52.67 -47.53
CA LEU A 79 -40.06 51.31 -47.88
C LEU A 79 -38.98 50.30 -47.46
N VAL A 80 -37.70 50.63 -47.66
CA VAL A 80 -36.56 49.83 -47.17
C VAL A 80 -36.55 49.78 -45.64
N SER A 81 -36.87 50.89 -44.98
CA SER A 81 -36.88 50.99 -43.52
C SER A 81 -37.99 50.19 -42.84
N LEU A 82 -39.08 49.82 -43.53
CA LEU A 82 -40.18 49.01 -42.97
C LEU A 82 -39.73 47.65 -42.45
N MET A 83 -38.73 47.06 -43.12
CA MET A 83 -38.21 45.73 -42.76
C MET A 83 -37.07 45.80 -41.73
N ALA A 84 -36.46 46.97 -41.53
CA ALA A 84 -35.29 47.13 -40.68
C ALA A 84 -35.54 46.71 -39.21
N PRO A 85 -36.64 47.11 -38.54
CA PRO A 85 -36.93 46.66 -37.17
C PRO A 85 -37.08 45.15 -37.04
N LEU A 86 -37.71 44.49 -38.03
CA LEU A 86 -37.91 43.05 -38.05
C LEU A 86 -36.60 42.29 -38.28
N VAL A 87 -35.83 42.69 -39.29
CA VAL A 87 -34.56 42.03 -39.64
C VAL A 87 -33.54 42.22 -38.53
N VAL A 88 -33.35 43.46 -38.04
CA VAL A 88 -32.40 43.77 -36.96
C VAL A 88 -32.83 43.11 -35.65
N GLY A 89 -34.13 43.16 -35.32
CA GLY A 89 -34.68 42.51 -34.12
C GLY A 89 -34.44 41.00 -34.11
N ILE A 90 -34.76 40.30 -35.20
CA ILE A 90 -34.52 38.85 -35.31
C ILE A 90 -33.03 38.53 -35.28
N ALA A 91 -32.19 39.28 -36.00
CA ALA A 91 -30.75 39.05 -36.04
C ALA A 91 -30.11 39.23 -34.65
N LEU A 92 -30.39 40.35 -33.97
CA LEU A 92 -29.90 40.62 -32.62
C LEU A 92 -30.46 39.60 -31.61
N GLY A 93 -31.74 39.26 -31.72
CA GLY A 93 -32.38 38.28 -30.84
C GLY A 93 -31.76 36.90 -30.99
N ARG A 94 -31.42 36.47 -32.21
CA ARG A 94 -30.71 35.20 -32.44
C ARG A 94 -29.32 35.21 -31.81
N LEU A 95 -28.60 36.33 -31.89
CA LEU A 95 -27.28 36.47 -31.24
C LEU A 95 -27.41 36.40 -29.72
N VAL A 96 -28.43 37.03 -29.14
CA VAL A 96 -28.70 36.97 -27.69
C VAL A 96 -29.08 35.56 -27.25
N ASP A 97 -29.95 34.88 -27.99
CA ASP A 97 -30.34 33.49 -27.72
C ASP A 97 -29.11 32.57 -27.77
N GLN A 98 -28.26 32.71 -28.78
CA GLN A 98 -26.99 31.99 -28.89
C GLN A 98 -26.02 32.31 -27.75
N ALA A 99 -25.91 33.57 -27.33
CA ALA A 99 -25.05 33.97 -26.23
C ALA A 99 -25.52 33.39 -24.88
N ARG A 100 -26.85 33.40 -24.63
CA ARG A 100 -27.45 32.80 -23.43
C ARG A 100 -27.27 31.29 -23.39
N GLU A 101 -27.48 30.62 -24.53
CA GLU A 101 -27.25 29.18 -24.64
C GLU A 101 -25.78 28.81 -24.40
N ARG A 102 -24.84 29.60 -24.93
CA ARG A 102 -23.40 29.44 -24.66
C ARG A 102 -23.06 29.64 -23.18
N GLY A 103 -23.62 30.68 -22.55
CA GLY A 103 -23.41 30.96 -21.13
C GLY A 103 -23.88 29.82 -20.23
N GLY A 104 -25.14 29.38 -20.39
CA GLY A 104 -25.69 28.28 -19.60
C GLY A 104 -24.93 26.96 -19.80
N ARG A 105 -24.38 26.73 -21.01
CA ARG A 105 -23.52 25.56 -21.28
C ARG A 105 -22.19 25.64 -20.52
N LEU A 106 -21.56 26.81 -20.46
CA LEU A 106 -20.31 27.01 -19.72
C LEU A 106 -20.52 26.86 -18.21
N ASP A 107 -21.61 27.41 -17.68
CA ASP A 107 -21.95 27.29 -16.26
C ASP A 107 -22.15 25.82 -15.85
N ALA A 108 -22.86 25.03 -16.68
CA ALA A 108 -23.04 23.61 -16.45
C ALA A 108 -21.70 22.84 -16.46
N LEU A 109 -20.78 23.19 -17.36
CA LEU A 109 -19.43 22.58 -17.40
C LEU A 109 -18.62 22.90 -16.14
N LEU A 110 -18.65 24.15 -15.68
CA LEU A 110 -17.97 24.58 -14.47
C LEU A 110 -18.55 23.89 -13.23
N GLU A 111 -19.87 23.69 -13.18
CA GLU A 111 -20.52 22.98 -12.08
C GLU A 111 -20.09 21.50 -12.03
N ILE A 112 -20.00 20.83 -13.19
CA ILE A 112 -19.48 19.46 -13.29
C ILE A 112 -18.02 19.42 -12.82
N GLN A 113 -17.17 20.35 -13.27
CA GLN A 113 -15.77 20.42 -12.85
C GLN A 113 -15.63 20.65 -11.34
N ARG A 114 -16.46 21.52 -10.74
CA ARG A 114 -16.48 21.75 -9.29
C ARG A 114 -16.94 20.52 -8.52
N ALA A 115 -17.98 19.83 -8.99
CA ALA A 115 -18.42 18.56 -8.39
C ALA A 115 -17.30 17.52 -8.42
N LEU A 116 -16.55 17.47 -9.52
CA LEU A 116 -15.37 16.63 -9.64
C LEU A 116 -14.16 17.12 -8.86
N GLY A 117 -14.14 18.33 -8.29
CA GLY A 117 -13.01 18.87 -7.52
C GLY A 117 -13.21 18.91 -6.00
N GLY A 118 -14.38 18.47 -5.50
CA GLY A 118 -14.70 18.52 -4.07
C GLY A 118 -13.92 17.52 -3.20
N GLU A 119 -14.04 17.65 -1.88
CA GLU A 119 -13.37 16.78 -0.89
C GLU A 119 -14.13 15.48 -0.57
N GLU A 120 -15.33 15.32 -1.13
CA GLU A 120 -16.17 14.12 -0.95
C GLU A 120 -15.49 12.85 -1.51
N PRO A 121 -15.91 11.64 -1.07
CA PRO A 121 -15.47 10.39 -1.67
C PRO A 121 -15.65 10.38 -3.20
N LEU A 122 -14.73 9.71 -3.91
CA LEU A 122 -14.71 9.70 -5.37
C LEU A 122 -16.06 9.20 -5.93
N GLU A 123 -16.66 8.20 -5.32
CA GLU A 123 -17.93 7.61 -5.73
C GLU A 123 -19.04 8.67 -5.75
N VAL A 124 -19.15 9.46 -4.67
CA VAL A 124 -20.16 10.51 -4.53
C VAL A 124 -19.92 11.62 -5.57
N ARG A 125 -18.66 12.02 -5.77
CA ARG A 125 -18.28 13.03 -6.77
C ARG A 125 -18.63 12.59 -8.19
N LEU A 126 -18.35 11.32 -8.51
CA LEU A 126 -18.67 10.75 -9.82
C LEU A 126 -20.17 10.62 -10.05
N GLU A 127 -20.94 10.16 -9.06
CA GLU A 127 -22.41 10.11 -9.16
C GLU A 127 -23.02 11.49 -9.41
N ARG A 128 -22.54 12.50 -8.67
CA ARG A 128 -22.96 13.88 -8.85
C ARG A 128 -22.58 14.41 -10.23
N ALA A 129 -21.35 14.16 -10.68
CA ALA A 129 -20.88 14.56 -12.01
C ALA A 129 -21.71 13.91 -13.11
N VAL A 130 -22.02 12.61 -13.02
CA VAL A 130 -22.88 11.91 -14.00
C VAL A 130 -24.29 12.51 -14.03
N THR A 131 -24.84 12.84 -12.87
CA THR A 131 -26.16 13.47 -12.76
C THR A 131 -26.19 14.84 -13.45
N LEU A 132 -25.16 15.67 -13.22
CA LEU A 132 -25.02 16.98 -13.86
C LEU A 132 -24.78 16.87 -15.36
N ILE A 133 -23.95 15.91 -15.81
CA ILE A 133 -23.72 15.62 -17.24
C ILE A 133 -25.03 15.24 -17.93
N ARG A 134 -25.83 14.36 -17.30
CA ARG A 134 -27.13 13.95 -17.83
C ARG A 134 -28.07 15.14 -18.02
N ALA A 135 -28.15 16.01 -17.01
CA ALA A 135 -28.97 17.22 -17.07
C ALA A 135 -28.49 18.22 -18.14
N ALA A 136 -27.18 18.51 -18.18
CA ALA A 136 -26.56 19.46 -19.10
C ALA A 136 -26.73 19.04 -20.57
N LEU A 137 -26.63 17.74 -20.86
CA LEU A 137 -26.76 17.20 -22.21
C LEU A 137 -28.21 16.89 -22.61
N ARG A 138 -29.16 17.08 -21.68
CA ARG A 138 -30.56 16.62 -21.81
C ARG A 138 -30.61 15.15 -22.24
N ALA A 139 -29.74 14.35 -21.62
CA ALA A 139 -29.63 12.93 -21.90
C ALA A 139 -30.69 12.14 -21.14
N GLU A 140 -31.17 11.07 -21.76
CA GLU A 140 -32.09 10.12 -21.12
C GLU A 140 -31.31 9.29 -20.10
N HIS A 141 -30.12 8.84 -20.49
CA HIS A 141 -29.21 8.10 -19.62
C HIS A 141 -27.77 8.62 -19.75
N ALA A 142 -27.06 8.64 -18.64
CA ALA A 142 -25.61 8.81 -18.59
C ALA A 142 -25.06 7.89 -17.50
N GLY A 143 -23.91 7.29 -17.73
CA GLY A 143 -23.29 6.38 -16.77
C GLY A 143 -21.79 6.21 -17.04
N LEU A 144 -21.08 5.84 -15.98
CA LEU A 144 -19.66 5.52 -16.04
C LEU A 144 -19.47 4.02 -15.83
N VAL A 145 -18.51 3.45 -16.56
CA VAL A 145 -17.96 2.13 -16.27
C VAL A 145 -16.49 2.33 -15.95
N LEU A 146 -16.09 2.08 -14.71
CA LEU A 146 -14.70 2.19 -14.26
C LEU A 146 -14.08 0.81 -14.16
N GLN A 147 -12.80 0.71 -14.48
CA GLN A 147 -12.04 -0.55 -14.39
C GLN A 147 -11.03 -0.50 -13.26
N ALA A 148 -11.27 -1.24 -12.19
CA ALA A 148 -10.33 -1.40 -11.09
C ALA A 148 -9.08 -2.18 -11.51
N ASP A 149 -8.03 -2.12 -10.69
CA ASP A 149 -6.71 -2.69 -11.01
C ASP A 149 -6.72 -4.23 -11.05
N ASP A 150 -7.67 -4.87 -10.37
CA ASP A 150 -7.94 -6.31 -10.42
C ASP A 150 -8.78 -6.74 -11.64
N GLY A 151 -9.15 -5.77 -12.50
CA GLY A 151 -9.99 -5.98 -13.67
C GLY A 151 -11.48 -6.01 -13.38
N THR A 152 -11.91 -5.80 -12.13
CA THR A 152 -13.33 -5.64 -11.80
C THR A 152 -13.87 -4.33 -12.35
N LEU A 153 -15.16 -4.31 -12.67
CA LEU A 153 -15.82 -3.17 -13.29
C LEU A 153 -16.88 -2.60 -12.37
N ALA A 154 -16.77 -1.32 -12.06
CA ALA A 154 -17.77 -0.57 -11.29
C ALA A 154 -18.61 0.28 -12.22
N VAL A 155 -19.93 0.32 -11.99
CA VAL A 155 -20.87 1.14 -12.77
C VAL A 155 -21.42 2.24 -11.89
N VAL A 156 -21.31 3.50 -12.33
CA VAL A 156 -21.74 4.67 -11.57
C VAL A 156 -22.80 5.45 -12.35
N GLY A 157 -23.89 5.84 -11.68
CA GLY A 157 -24.95 6.70 -12.24
C GLY A 157 -25.93 6.01 -13.20
N SER A 158 -25.84 4.69 -13.38
CA SER A 158 -26.79 3.91 -14.19
C SER A 158 -27.68 3.03 -13.32
N LYS A 159 -29.01 3.09 -13.54
CA LYS A 159 -29.99 2.16 -12.92
C LYS A 159 -30.03 0.79 -13.60
N VAL A 160 -29.17 0.53 -14.60
CA VAL A 160 -29.16 -0.72 -15.35
C VAL A 160 -28.56 -1.83 -14.47
N SER A 161 -29.43 -2.64 -13.88
CA SER A 161 -29.12 -3.79 -12.99
C SER A 161 -28.53 -5.02 -13.71
N GLY A 162 -27.74 -4.83 -14.77
CA GLY A 162 -27.19 -5.93 -15.57
C GLY A 162 -25.68 -6.10 -15.41
N ALA A 163 -25.20 -7.35 -15.42
CA ALA A 163 -23.78 -7.65 -15.51
C ALA A 163 -23.14 -7.00 -16.76
N PHE A 164 -21.94 -6.43 -16.59
CA PHE A 164 -21.19 -5.83 -17.69
C PHE A 164 -20.93 -6.85 -18.80
N ARG A 165 -21.21 -6.47 -20.06
CA ARG A 165 -20.96 -7.31 -21.23
C ARG A 165 -19.77 -6.76 -22.01
N LYS A 166 -18.73 -7.58 -22.21
CA LYS A 166 -17.53 -7.21 -22.99
C LYS A 166 -17.88 -6.83 -24.44
N ASP A 167 -18.93 -7.42 -25.01
CA ASP A 167 -19.36 -7.14 -26.39
C ASP A 167 -20.21 -5.86 -26.56
N SER A 168 -20.54 -5.19 -25.45
CA SER A 168 -21.30 -3.94 -25.44
C SER A 168 -20.49 -2.78 -26.03
N ALA A 169 -21.16 -1.65 -26.32
CA ALA A 169 -20.47 -0.43 -26.75
C ALA A 169 -19.41 -0.01 -25.72
N ALA A 170 -19.77 0.00 -24.43
CA ALA A 170 -18.83 0.30 -23.35
C ALA A 170 -17.66 -0.68 -23.32
N GLY A 171 -17.89 -1.98 -23.48
CA GLY A 171 -16.81 -2.98 -23.52
C GLY A 171 -15.88 -2.84 -24.72
N ARG A 172 -16.41 -2.49 -25.90
CA ARG A 172 -15.60 -2.21 -27.08
C ARG A 172 -14.77 -0.93 -26.93
N VAL A 173 -15.33 0.14 -26.37
CA VAL A 173 -14.57 1.37 -26.09
C VAL A 173 -13.50 1.11 -25.03
N LEU A 174 -13.82 0.33 -23.99
CA LEU A 174 -12.84 -0.06 -22.97
C LEU A 174 -11.70 -0.89 -23.58
N ALA A 175 -11.98 -1.76 -24.55
CA ALA A 175 -10.97 -2.59 -25.22
C ALA A 175 -10.17 -1.86 -26.31
N THR A 176 -10.80 -0.98 -27.09
CA THR A 176 -10.17 -0.32 -28.26
C THR A 176 -9.70 1.11 -28.02
N GLY A 177 -10.31 1.83 -27.06
CA GLY A 177 -10.04 3.25 -26.81
C GLY A 177 -10.68 4.18 -27.85
N ALA A 178 -11.36 3.63 -28.86
CA ALA A 178 -12.00 4.42 -29.89
C ALA A 178 -13.39 4.90 -29.42
N THR A 179 -13.67 6.21 -29.53
CA THR A 179 -15.01 6.76 -29.29
C THR A 179 -16.01 6.14 -30.26
N ILE A 180 -17.13 5.66 -29.73
CA ILE A 180 -18.24 5.11 -30.52
C ILE A 180 -19.39 6.12 -30.51
N LEU A 181 -19.80 6.56 -31.71
CA LEU A 181 -20.99 7.37 -31.93
C LEU A 181 -21.95 6.58 -32.82
N VAL A 182 -23.18 6.39 -32.35
CA VAL A 182 -24.17 5.52 -32.99
C VAL A 182 -25.47 6.28 -33.19
N GLY A 183 -25.98 6.23 -34.42
CA GLY A 183 -27.23 6.89 -34.82
C GLY A 183 -28.49 6.23 -34.23
N ASP A 184 -28.43 4.93 -33.99
CA ASP A 184 -29.43 4.13 -33.29
C ASP A 184 -28.75 2.90 -32.66
N LEU A 185 -28.73 2.86 -31.32
CA LEU A 185 -28.09 1.80 -30.52
C LEU A 185 -28.68 0.40 -30.80
N ASP A 186 -29.98 0.32 -31.10
CA ASP A 186 -30.67 -0.96 -31.31
C ASP A 186 -30.56 -1.47 -32.77
N ALA A 187 -30.32 -0.56 -33.71
CA ALA A 187 -30.17 -0.88 -35.13
C ALA A 187 -28.71 -1.12 -35.58
N ASP A 188 -27.71 -0.73 -34.78
CA ASP A 188 -26.29 -0.91 -35.16
C ASP A 188 -25.88 -2.40 -35.13
N PRO A 189 -25.46 -2.99 -36.26
CA PRO A 189 -25.05 -4.39 -36.33
C PRO A 189 -23.90 -4.74 -35.37
N ARG A 190 -23.09 -3.76 -34.97
CA ARG A 190 -21.96 -3.92 -34.05
C ARG A 190 -22.39 -4.05 -32.60
N LEU A 191 -23.62 -3.65 -32.24
CA LEU A 191 -24.06 -3.49 -30.84
C LEU A 191 -25.36 -4.27 -30.52
N ARG A 192 -25.92 -4.97 -31.51
CA ARG A 192 -27.17 -5.72 -31.43
C ARG A 192 -27.37 -6.46 -30.10
N SER A 193 -28.30 -5.95 -29.30
CA SER A 193 -28.94 -6.66 -28.20
C SER A 193 -30.08 -7.53 -28.76
N LYS A 194 -30.28 -8.75 -28.25
CA LYS A 194 -31.41 -9.61 -28.64
C LYS A 194 -32.76 -9.10 -28.10
N THR A 195 -32.76 -8.08 -27.24
CA THR A 195 -33.95 -7.41 -26.71
C THR A 195 -33.79 -5.90 -26.85
N PRO A 196 -34.72 -5.19 -27.52
CA PRO A 196 -34.74 -3.73 -27.49
C PRO A 196 -35.05 -3.30 -26.06
N ARG A 197 -34.21 -2.42 -25.50
CA ARG A 197 -34.37 -1.97 -24.11
C ARG A 197 -35.36 -0.82 -23.98
N TRP A 198 -35.65 -0.09 -25.06
CA TRP A 198 -36.38 1.19 -25.01
C TRP A 198 -37.26 1.47 -26.24
N PRO A 199 -38.31 2.32 -26.13
CA PRO A 199 -39.31 2.52 -27.19
C PRO A 199 -38.95 3.53 -28.30
N THR A 200 -37.76 4.16 -28.28
CA THR A 200 -37.35 5.20 -29.27
C THR A 200 -35.88 5.04 -29.69
N PRO A 201 -35.49 5.39 -30.95
CA PRO A 201 -34.12 5.25 -31.42
C PRO A 201 -33.18 6.12 -30.58
N SER A 202 -32.42 5.47 -29.69
CA SER A 202 -31.53 6.15 -28.75
C SER A 202 -30.18 6.34 -29.44
N ARG A 203 -29.76 7.59 -29.66
CA ARG A 203 -28.38 7.86 -30.13
C ARG A 203 -27.42 7.66 -28.96
N GLY A 204 -26.42 6.82 -29.18
CA GLY A 204 -25.40 6.50 -28.18
C GLY A 204 -24.10 7.24 -28.46
N LEU A 205 -23.55 7.89 -27.44
CA LEU A 205 -22.18 8.39 -27.44
C LEU A 205 -21.41 7.73 -26.28
N VAL A 206 -20.36 6.99 -26.63
CA VAL A 206 -19.54 6.26 -25.67
C VAL A 206 -18.08 6.68 -25.85
N LEU A 207 -17.51 7.28 -24.81
CA LEU A 207 -16.15 7.84 -24.81
C LEU A 207 -15.26 7.11 -23.81
N PRO A 208 -13.98 6.90 -24.14
CA PRO A 208 -13.01 6.40 -23.17
C PRO A 208 -12.74 7.46 -22.10
N LEU A 209 -12.54 7.00 -20.87
CA LEU A 209 -11.86 7.75 -19.82
C LEU A 209 -10.38 7.34 -19.89
N ASP A 210 -9.61 8.12 -20.63
CA ASP A 210 -8.20 7.86 -20.90
C ASP A 210 -7.39 9.13 -20.67
N THR A 211 -6.38 9.03 -19.83
CA THR A 211 -5.44 10.10 -19.50
C THR A 211 -4.18 10.06 -20.35
N GLY A 212 -4.03 9.03 -21.20
CA GLY A 212 -2.86 8.76 -22.03
C GLY A 212 -1.84 7.82 -21.39
N SER A 213 -1.83 7.71 -20.05
CA SER A 213 -1.07 6.71 -19.30
C SER A 213 -1.82 5.38 -19.17
N GLY A 214 -3.15 5.41 -19.30
CA GLY A 214 -3.99 4.22 -19.23
C GLY A 214 -5.48 4.55 -19.24
N ARG A 215 -6.28 3.55 -19.65
CA ARG A 215 -7.74 3.66 -19.65
C ARG A 215 -8.29 3.27 -18.30
N VAL A 216 -8.87 4.23 -17.60
CA VAL A 216 -9.48 4.03 -16.27
C VAL A 216 -10.96 3.66 -16.36
N GLY A 217 -11.58 3.84 -17.52
CA GLY A 217 -13.00 3.54 -17.72
C GLY A 217 -13.60 4.07 -19.02
N VAL A 218 -14.92 4.23 -19.02
CA VAL A 218 -15.75 4.69 -20.13
C VAL A 218 -16.90 5.54 -19.62
N LEU A 219 -17.24 6.61 -20.34
CA LEU A 219 -18.46 7.39 -20.19
C LEU A 219 -19.45 7.04 -21.29
N ALA A 220 -20.63 6.56 -20.92
CA ALA A 220 -21.72 6.26 -21.85
C ALA A 220 -22.87 7.25 -21.66
N ILE A 221 -23.35 7.80 -22.77
CA ILE A 221 -24.46 8.77 -22.82
C ILE A 221 -25.45 8.32 -23.89
N GLU A 222 -26.73 8.32 -23.54
CA GLU A 222 -27.85 8.00 -24.43
C GLU A 222 -28.84 9.16 -24.47
N ARG A 223 -29.19 9.63 -25.68
CA ARG A 223 -30.16 10.71 -25.85
C ARG A 223 -30.89 10.67 -27.18
N SER A 224 -32.05 11.31 -27.20
CA SER A 224 -32.75 11.67 -28.43
C SER A 224 -32.12 12.89 -29.12
N GLY A 225 -32.08 12.87 -30.46
CA GLY A 225 -31.55 13.96 -31.30
C GLY A 225 -30.02 14.04 -31.42
N ASP A 226 -29.51 14.82 -32.39
CA ASP A 226 -28.06 14.90 -32.65
C ASP A 226 -27.31 15.79 -31.65
N LEU A 227 -26.08 15.39 -31.33
CA LEU A 227 -25.11 16.22 -30.61
C LEU A 227 -24.32 17.04 -31.63
N GLY A 228 -24.51 18.36 -31.62
CA GLY A 228 -23.71 19.25 -32.46
C GLY A 228 -22.20 19.14 -32.19
N PRO A 229 -21.33 19.52 -33.13
CA PRO A 229 -19.87 19.39 -32.99
C PRO A 229 -19.31 20.05 -31.73
N ALA A 230 -19.88 21.18 -31.31
CA ALA A 230 -19.46 21.89 -30.12
C ALA A 230 -19.80 21.14 -28.83
N ALA A 231 -20.93 20.43 -28.77
CA ALA A 231 -21.29 19.62 -27.61
C ALA A 231 -20.42 18.36 -27.53
N ARG A 232 -20.12 17.72 -28.68
CA ARG A 232 -19.21 16.57 -28.74
C ARG A 232 -17.81 16.90 -28.20
N ARG A 233 -17.27 18.10 -28.53
CA ARG A 233 -16.00 18.58 -27.98
C ARG A 233 -16.05 18.71 -26.46
N SER A 234 -17.08 19.36 -25.92
CA SER A 234 -17.23 19.54 -24.47
C SER A 234 -17.36 18.21 -23.73
N VAL A 235 -18.08 17.23 -24.27
CA VAL A 235 -18.18 15.89 -23.65
C VAL A 235 -16.84 15.16 -23.64
N ARG A 236 -16.02 15.32 -24.69
CA ARG A 236 -14.66 14.77 -24.73
C ARG A 236 -13.72 15.42 -23.71
N GLU A 237 -13.84 16.73 -23.51
CA GLU A 237 -13.09 17.43 -22.45
C GLU A 237 -13.49 16.92 -21.07
N LEU A 238 -14.81 16.75 -20.83
CA LEU A 238 -15.31 16.18 -19.58
C LEU A 238 -14.83 14.74 -19.35
N SER A 239 -14.77 13.90 -20.40
CA SER A 239 -14.28 12.53 -20.26
C SER A 239 -12.81 12.49 -19.83
N LEU A 240 -11.98 13.43 -20.29
CA LEU A 240 -10.60 13.56 -19.81
C LEU A 240 -10.55 14.00 -18.35
N HIS A 241 -11.33 15.00 -17.94
CA HIS A 241 -11.37 15.45 -16.54
C HIS A 241 -11.84 14.34 -15.58
N LEU A 242 -12.84 13.56 -15.99
CA LEU A 242 -13.30 12.38 -15.26
C LEU A 242 -12.19 11.33 -15.14
N ALA A 243 -11.45 11.08 -16.22
CA ALA A 243 -10.34 10.14 -16.21
C ALA A 243 -9.25 10.55 -15.20
N LEU A 244 -8.83 11.83 -15.23
CA LEU A 244 -7.85 12.39 -14.30
C LEU A 244 -8.32 12.33 -12.84
N ALA A 245 -9.60 12.62 -12.57
CA ALA A 245 -10.14 12.55 -11.22
C ALA A 245 -10.08 11.12 -10.65
N VAL A 246 -10.40 10.11 -11.47
CA VAL A 246 -10.30 8.70 -11.09
C VAL A 246 -8.84 8.29 -10.86
N GLU A 247 -7.92 8.66 -11.76
CA GLU A 247 -6.50 8.31 -11.63
C GLU A 247 -5.85 8.96 -10.40
N ASN A 248 -6.10 10.26 -10.17
CA ASN A 248 -5.61 10.95 -8.97
C ASN A 248 -6.10 10.28 -7.68
N SER A 249 -7.36 9.84 -7.63
CA SER A 249 -7.88 9.14 -6.47
C SER A 249 -7.20 7.78 -6.26
N ARG A 250 -6.87 7.05 -7.34
CA ARG A 250 -6.12 5.79 -7.23
C ARG A 250 -4.72 6.00 -6.70
N LEU A 251 -4.02 6.99 -7.25
CA LEU A 251 -2.67 7.35 -6.80
C LEU A 251 -2.66 7.71 -5.32
N LEU A 252 -3.61 8.51 -4.85
CA LEU A 252 -3.75 8.86 -3.44
C LEU A 252 -4.02 7.63 -2.55
N LEU A 253 -4.86 6.70 -3.00
CA LEU A 253 -5.12 5.46 -2.24
C LEU A 253 -3.89 4.55 -2.21
N GLN A 254 -3.15 4.45 -3.31
CA GLN A 254 -1.92 3.67 -3.40
C GLN A 254 -0.82 4.25 -2.51
N GLU A 255 -0.63 5.57 -2.54
CA GLU A 255 0.31 6.28 -1.66
C GLU A 255 0.00 6.02 -0.19
N ARG A 256 -1.29 6.13 0.21
CA ARG A 256 -1.72 5.84 1.58
C ARG A 256 -1.44 4.40 2.00
N ARG A 257 -1.75 3.42 1.14
CA ARG A 257 -1.46 2.00 1.42
C ARG A 257 0.03 1.76 1.60
N PHE A 258 0.85 2.31 0.70
CA PHE A 258 2.30 2.18 0.79
C PHE A 258 2.87 2.83 2.05
N ALA A 259 2.38 4.02 2.40
CA ALA A 259 2.77 4.72 3.63
C ALA A 259 2.46 3.88 4.88
N GLN A 260 1.27 3.26 4.91
CA GLN A 260 0.86 2.41 6.03
C GLN A 260 1.68 1.12 6.13
N GLU A 261 1.95 0.45 5.01
CA GLU A 261 2.84 -0.72 4.99
C GLU A 261 4.27 -0.38 5.43
N LEU A 262 4.76 0.81 5.08
CA LEU A 262 6.08 1.29 5.50
C LEU A 262 6.11 1.57 7.00
N GLU A 263 5.07 2.20 7.54
CA GLU A 263 4.91 2.46 8.97
C GLU A 263 4.95 1.15 9.78
N ASP A 264 4.16 0.16 9.36
CA ASP A 264 4.13 -1.18 10.00
C ASP A 264 5.51 -1.85 10.00
N LYS A 265 6.25 -1.77 8.87
CA LYS A 265 7.60 -2.33 8.76
C LYS A 265 8.60 -1.60 9.66
N VAL A 266 8.53 -0.27 9.72
CA VAL A 266 9.40 0.55 10.59
C VAL A 266 9.13 0.24 12.06
N ASP A 267 7.87 0.08 12.44
CA ASP A 267 7.47 -0.29 13.80
C ASP A 267 7.98 -1.68 14.17
N GLN A 268 7.83 -2.67 13.28
CA GLN A 268 8.34 -4.02 13.50
C GLN A 268 9.87 -4.02 13.66
N ALA A 269 10.60 -3.31 12.80
CA ALA A 269 12.06 -3.20 12.89
C ALA A 269 12.50 -2.52 14.19
N THR A 270 11.80 -1.46 14.59
CA THR A 270 12.08 -0.72 15.84
C THR A 270 11.85 -1.58 17.07
N ARG A 271 10.79 -2.38 17.10
CA ARG A 271 10.52 -3.34 18.20
C ARG A 271 11.63 -4.37 18.31
N ARG A 272 12.03 -4.99 17.19
CA ARG A 272 13.11 -5.97 17.14
C ARG A 272 14.44 -5.38 17.61
N LEU A 273 14.75 -4.14 17.21
CA LEU A 273 15.97 -3.46 17.65
C LEU A 273 15.96 -3.22 19.17
N ARG A 274 14.83 -2.77 19.73
CA ARG A 274 14.66 -2.57 21.19
C ARG A 274 14.78 -3.87 21.96
N GLU A 275 14.28 -4.99 21.43
CA GLU A 275 14.43 -6.31 22.06
C GLU A 275 15.91 -6.74 22.12
N ILE A 276 16.65 -6.56 21.02
CA ILE A 276 18.09 -6.84 20.97
C ILE A 276 18.85 -5.94 21.95
N ASP A 277 18.52 -4.66 22.02
CA ASP A 277 19.19 -3.70 22.91
C ASP A 277 18.94 -4.02 24.39
N ARG A 278 17.71 -4.42 24.74
CA ARG A 278 17.37 -4.92 26.09
C ARG A 278 18.13 -6.20 26.42
N ALA A 279 18.16 -7.17 25.51
CA ALA A 279 18.89 -8.42 25.71
C ALA A 279 20.39 -8.16 25.90
N LYS A 280 20.97 -7.22 25.14
CA LYS A 280 22.36 -6.79 25.29
C LYS A 280 22.61 -6.15 26.66
N SER A 281 21.73 -5.26 27.10
CA SER A 281 21.84 -4.61 28.42
C SER A 281 21.74 -5.62 29.56
N GLU A 282 20.80 -6.55 29.49
CA GLU A 282 20.65 -7.65 30.46
C GLU A 282 21.90 -8.53 30.47
N PHE A 283 22.42 -8.89 29.29
CA PHE A 283 23.66 -9.65 29.17
C PHE A 283 24.85 -8.94 29.84
N LEU A 284 25.07 -7.65 29.59
CA LEU A 284 26.16 -6.90 30.24
C LEU A 284 26.04 -6.88 31.77
N SER A 285 24.81 -6.82 32.29
CA SER A 285 24.54 -6.94 33.72
C SER A 285 24.91 -8.32 34.25
N VAL A 286 24.49 -9.39 33.55
CA VAL A 286 24.82 -10.78 33.92
C VAL A 286 26.32 -11.03 33.85
N VAL A 287 27.01 -10.55 32.81
CA VAL A 287 28.48 -10.64 32.68
C VAL A 287 29.16 -9.98 33.87
N SER A 288 28.73 -8.78 34.24
CA SER A 288 29.30 -8.06 35.38
C SER A 288 29.14 -8.83 36.68
N HIS A 289 27.98 -9.49 36.89
CA HIS A 289 27.74 -10.31 38.08
C HIS A 289 28.59 -11.59 38.07
N GLU A 290 28.61 -12.32 36.96
CA GLU A 290 29.38 -13.56 36.80
C GLU A 290 30.89 -13.37 36.90
N LEU A 291 31.41 -12.18 36.56
CA LEU A 291 32.81 -11.82 36.77
C LEU A 291 33.09 -11.39 38.21
N ARG A 292 32.16 -10.66 38.85
CA ARG A 292 32.36 -10.13 40.22
C ARG A 292 32.44 -11.25 41.26
N THR A 293 31.59 -12.28 41.18
CA THR A 293 31.58 -13.39 42.14
C THR A 293 32.92 -14.13 42.26
N PRO A 294 33.54 -14.66 41.17
CA PRO A 294 34.84 -15.31 41.24
C PRO A 294 35.94 -14.33 41.67
N LEU A 295 35.87 -13.06 41.24
CA LEU A 295 36.86 -12.05 41.61
C LEU A 295 36.84 -11.75 43.11
N THR A 296 35.66 -11.59 43.71
CA THR A 296 35.52 -11.40 45.17
C THR A 296 36.01 -12.62 45.95
N ALA A 297 35.74 -13.84 45.47
CA ALA A 297 36.24 -15.06 46.10
C ALA A 297 37.77 -15.17 46.01
N LEU A 298 38.35 -14.87 44.85
CA LEU A 298 39.81 -14.84 44.64
C LEU A 298 40.48 -13.83 45.57
N GLN A 299 39.93 -12.63 45.67
CA GLN A 299 40.44 -11.59 46.57
C GLN A 299 40.36 -12.04 48.03
N GLY A 300 39.19 -12.50 48.49
CA GLY A 300 39.01 -12.90 49.90
C GLY A 300 39.88 -14.08 50.32
N PHE A 301 40.00 -15.13 49.50
CA PHE A 301 40.90 -16.25 49.82
C PHE A 301 42.38 -15.85 49.78
N SER A 302 42.77 -14.93 48.88
CA SER A 302 44.14 -14.41 48.82
C SER A 302 44.46 -13.55 50.05
N GLU A 303 43.56 -12.65 50.47
CA GLU A 303 43.68 -11.85 51.69
C GLU A 303 43.80 -12.75 52.93
N LEU A 304 42.96 -13.78 53.06
CA LEU A 304 43.03 -14.74 54.18
C LEU A 304 44.37 -15.49 54.24
N LEU A 305 44.98 -15.79 53.09
CA LEU A 305 46.28 -16.46 53.03
C LEU A 305 47.44 -15.51 53.35
N LEU A 306 47.30 -14.21 53.08
CA LEU A 306 48.32 -13.19 53.34
C LEU A 306 48.29 -12.67 54.78
N GLU A 307 47.09 -12.46 55.34
CA GLU A 307 46.91 -11.74 56.62
C GLU A 307 46.83 -12.66 57.85
N ARG A 308 46.62 -13.98 57.65
CA ARG A 308 46.41 -14.92 58.75
C ARG A 308 47.42 -16.07 58.71
N VAL A 309 47.78 -16.56 59.90
CA VAL A 309 48.49 -17.84 60.02
C VAL A 309 47.47 -18.97 59.75
N VAL A 310 47.48 -19.51 58.53
CA VAL A 310 46.56 -20.57 58.10
C VAL A 310 47.29 -21.92 58.16
N PRO A 311 46.74 -22.94 58.84
CA PRO A 311 47.32 -24.29 58.85
C PRO A 311 47.47 -24.87 57.44
N PRO A 312 48.49 -25.72 57.17
CA PRO A 312 48.79 -26.23 55.83
C PRO A 312 47.59 -26.85 55.10
N ASP A 313 46.75 -27.61 55.81
CA ASP A 313 45.58 -28.26 55.22
C ASP A 313 44.50 -27.26 54.79
N ARG A 314 44.27 -26.21 55.58
CA ARG A 314 43.34 -25.13 55.22
C ARG A 314 43.90 -24.27 54.10
N ALA A 315 45.20 -24.01 54.11
CA ALA A 315 45.86 -23.27 53.04
C ALA A 315 45.74 -23.99 51.70
N ARG A 316 45.95 -25.32 51.66
CA ARG A 316 45.70 -26.15 50.48
C ARG A 316 44.26 -26.05 49.98
N ARG A 317 43.29 -26.06 50.89
CA ARG A 317 41.87 -25.92 50.54
C ARG A 317 41.55 -24.53 49.95
N TYR A 318 42.08 -23.45 50.53
CA TYR A 318 41.91 -22.09 49.99
C TYR A 318 42.57 -21.93 48.62
N LEU A 319 43.79 -22.45 48.43
CA LEU A 319 44.43 -22.49 47.12
C LEU A 319 43.64 -23.32 46.10
N GLY A 320 43.00 -24.40 46.54
CA GLY A 320 42.06 -25.17 45.71
C GLY A 320 40.84 -24.35 45.25
N HIS A 321 40.26 -23.54 46.15
CA HIS A 321 39.18 -22.61 45.80
C HIS A 321 39.67 -21.53 44.82
N VAL A 322 40.84 -20.93 45.07
CA VAL A 322 41.45 -19.95 44.16
C VAL A 322 41.63 -20.54 42.76
N ARG A 323 42.24 -21.72 42.66
CA ARG A 323 42.43 -22.41 41.36
C ARG A 323 41.10 -22.62 40.62
N THR A 324 40.06 -23.04 41.34
CA THR A 324 38.74 -23.31 40.76
C THR A 324 38.10 -22.04 40.22
N GLU A 325 38.14 -20.94 40.99
CA GLU A 325 37.57 -19.65 40.55
C GLU A 325 38.38 -19.01 39.41
N THR A 326 39.70 -19.15 39.40
CA THR A 326 40.54 -18.70 38.26
C THR A 326 40.19 -19.47 36.98
N GLN A 327 40.00 -20.79 37.06
CA GLN A 327 39.57 -21.59 35.92
C GLN A 327 38.17 -21.21 35.43
N ARG A 328 37.25 -20.90 36.35
CA ARG A 328 35.91 -20.39 36.01
C ARG A 328 36.00 -19.03 35.29
N LEU A 329 36.80 -18.10 35.81
CA LEU A 329 37.01 -16.78 35.22
C LEU A 329 37.61 -16.87 33.81
N GLY A 330 38.61 -17.73 33.61
CA GLY A 330 39.21 -17.96 32.30
C GLY A 330 38.22 -18.48 31.26
N ARG A 331 37.30 -19.38 31.65
CA ARG A 331 36.20 -19.83 30.78
C ARG A 331 35.27 -18.70 30.36
N ILE A 332 34.85 -17.87 31.32
CA ILE A 332 34.00 -16.69 31.04
C ILE A 332 34.68 -15.75 30.03
N VAL A 333 35.95 -15.43 30.22
CA VAL A 333 36.69 -14.55 29.30
C VAL A 333 36.79 -15.17 27.90
N THR A 334 37.04 -16.46 27.82
CA THR A 334 37.13 -17.20 26.54
C THR A 334 35.77 -17.14 25.81
N ASP A 335 34.67 -17.44 26.50
CA ASP A 335 33.32 -17.36 25.93
C ASP A 335 32.96 -15.96 25.41
N LEU A 336 33.42 -14.90 26.09
CA LEU A 336 33.24 -13.52 25.63
C LEU A 336 34.07 -13.20 24.36
N LEU A 337 35.31 -13.66 24.29
CA LEU A 337 36.18 -13.46 23.14
C LEU A 337 35.64 -14.18 21.90
N ASP A 338 35.15 -15.41 22.06
CA ASP A 338 34.58 -16.16 20.94
C ASP A 338 33.28 -15.54 20.44
N LEU A 339 32.41 -15.09 21.35
CA LEU A 339 31.24 -14.32 20.97
C LEU A 339 31.63 -13.09 20.14
N SER A 340 32.64 -12.33 20.59
CA SER A 340 33.10 -11.15 19.87
C SER A 340 33.65 -11.47 18.46
N ARG A 341 34.35 -12.59 18.29
CA ARG A 341 34.84 -13.05 16.98
C ARG A 341 33.70 -13.46 16.05
N ILE A 342 32.73 -14.22 16.57
CA ILE A 342 31.53 -14.65 15.85
C ILE A 342 30.71 -13.42 15.39
N GLU A 343 30.50 -12.44 16.27
CA GLU A 343 29.76 -11.21 15.94
C GLU A 343 30.45 -10.35 14.88
N ALA A 344 31.79 -10.36 14.86
CA ALA A 344 32.57 -9.64 13.86
C ALA A 344 32.63 -10.38 12.50
N GLY A 345 31.96 -11.54 12.37
CA GLY A 345 32.03 -12.39 11.17
C GLY A 345 33.44 -12.89 10.88
N ARG A 346 34.33 -12.89 11.89
CA ARG A 346 35.69 -13.38 11.72
C ARG A 346 35.68 -14.91 11.83
N PRO A 347 36.39 -15.62 10.95
CA PRO A 347 36.48 -17.06 11.02
C PRO A 347 37.08 -17.46 12.38
N LEU A 348 36.46 -18.46 13.02
CA LEU A 348 37.08 -19.16 14.14
C LEU A 348 38.30 -19.90 13.57
N GLU A 349 39.47 -19.69 14.17
CA GLU A 349 40.70 -20.39 13.78
C GLU A 349 40.60 -21.86 14.20
N LEU A 350 39.96 -22.67 13.35
CA LEU A 350 39.82 -24.11 13.56
C LEU A 350 41.03 -24.84 13.00
N ARG A 351 41.50 -25.85 13.73
CA ARG A 351 42.59 -26.74 13.34
C ARG A 351 42.03 -28.15 13.18
N PRO A 352 41.46 -28.49 12.01
CA PRO A 352 40.90 -29.81 11.81
C PRO A 352 42.00 -30.87 11.89
N GLU A 353 41.78 -31.86 12.74
CA GLU A 353 42.63 -33.04 12.91
C GLU A 353 41.75 -34.30 13.00
N ARG A 354 42.37 -35.49 12.94
CA ARG A 354 41.66 -36.74 13.21
C ARG A 354 41.42 -36.88 14.71
N VAL A 355 40.16 -36.76 15.11
CA VAL A 355 39.74 -36.83 16.51
C VAL A 355 39.07 -38.18 16.80
N ASP A 356 39.61 -38.90 17.77
CA ASP A 356 38.94 -40.04 18.40
C ASP A 356 37.92 -39.53 19.43
N LEU A 357 36.63 -39.64 19.10
CA LEU A 357 35.57 -39.23 20.01
C LEU A 357 35.47 -40.12 21.24
N GLY A 358 35.90 -41.37 21.18
CA GLY A 358 35.83 -42.28 22.33
C GLY A 358 36.71 -41.82 23.47
N GLU A 359 37.98 -41.51 23.16
CA GLU A 359 38.92 -40.95 24.15
C GLU A 359 38.38 -39.65 24.76
N LEU A 360 37.79 -38.79 23.92
CA LEU A 360 37.30 -37.48 24.34
C LEU A 360 36.04 -37.59 25.21
N ILE A 361 35.14 -38.53 24.92
CA ILE A 361 33.97 -38.84 25.74
C ILE A 361 34.39 -39.45 27.07
N GLU A 362 35.27 -40.46 27.07
CA GLU A 362 35.73 -41.11 28.31
C GLU A 362 36.33 -40.11 29.29
N ARG A 363 37.26 -39.28 28.82
CA ARG A 363 37.91 -38.24 29.63
C ARG A 363 36.89 -37.26 30.23
N ASN A 364 35.89 -36.82 29.45
CA ASN A 364 34.88 -35.89 29.94
C ASN A 364 33.88 -36.57 30.89
N VAL A 365 33.49 -37.81 30.63
CA VAL A 365 32.63 -38.59 31.52
C VAL A 365 33.31 -38.78 32.89
N GLU A 366 34.58 -39.20 32.92
CA GLU A 366 35.35 -39.33 34.17
C GLU A 366 35.44 -38.00 34.92
N LEU A 367 35.77 -36.91 34.21
CA LEU A 367 35.88 -35.58 34.80
C LEU A 367 34.56 -35.13 35.44
N PHE A 368 33.46 -35.19 34.69
CA PHE A 368 32.17 -34.73 35.20
C PHE A 368 31.61 -35.65 36.29
N ALA A 369 31.83 -36.96 36.20
CA ALA A 369 31.40 -37.91 37.22
C ALA A 369 32.11 -37.65 38.56
N SER A 370 33.41 -37.33 38.52
CA SER A 370 34.18 -36.99 39.72
C SER A 370 33.74 -35.68 40.37
N GLN A 371 33.31 -34.70 39.57
CA GLN A 371 32.89 -33.38 40.03
C GLN A 371 31.42 -33.36 40.52
N HIS A 372 30.58 -34.24 39.98
CA HIS A 372 29.13 -34.21 40.20
C HIS A 372 28.62 -35.58 40.68
N PRO A 373 29.00 -36.03 41.91
CA PRO A 373 28.68 -37.36 42.42
C PRO A 373 27.19 -37.65 42.62
N ARG A 374 26.33 -36.63 42.47
CA ARG A 374 24.86 -36.77 42.51
C ARG A 374 24.26 -37.20 41.17
N HIS A 375 25.03 -37.17 40.08
CA HIS A 375 24.60 -37.55 38.75
C HIS A 375 25.24 -38.87 38.34
N CYS A 376 24.48 -39.70 37.63
CA CYS A 376 25.00 -40.90 36.99
C CYS A 376 25.36 -40.54 35.55
N ILE A 377 26.65 -40.44 35.26
CA ILE A 377 27.14 -40.00 33.94
C ILE A 377 27.70 -41.22 33.23
N GLU A 378 27.13 -41.54 32.07
CA GLU A 378 27.45 -42.74 31.28
C GLU A 378 27.94 -42.34 29.89
N GLY A 379 29.04 -42.93 29.44
CA GLY A 379 29.56 -42.80 28.08
C GLY A 379 29.33 -44.08 27.28
N ARG A 380 28.89 -43.98 26.02
CA ARG A 380 28.82 -45.10 25.08
C ARG A 380 29.31 -44.70 23.70
N VAL A 381 30.19 -45.49 23.12
CA VAL A 381 30.70 -45.29 21.76
C VAL A 381 30.28 -46.51 20.95
N ALA A 382 29.67 -46.30 19.79
CA ALA A 382 29.30 -47.41 18.91
C ALA A 382 30.55 -48.11 18.36
N ASP A 383 30.48 -49.44 18.23
CA ASP A 383 31.57 -50.22 17.65
C ASP A 383 31.83 -49.79 16.20
N GLY A 384 33.11 -49.66 15.84
CA GLY A 384 33.52 -49.26 14.49
C GLY A 384 33.34 -47.77 14.19
N LEU A 385 33.11 -46.92 15.21
CA LEU A 385 33.14 -45.47 15.05
C LEU A 385 34.54 -45.02 14.60
N GLY A 386 34.64 -44.55 13.36
CA GLY A 386 35.88 -43.96 12.84
C GLY A 386 36.20 -42.60 13.49
N ALA A 387 37.38 -42.06 13.18
CA ALA A 387 37.74 -40.71 13.59
C ALA A 387 36.87 -39.64 12.89
N VAL A 388 36.70 -38.51 13.54
CA VAL A 388 36.02 -37.32 12.99
C VAL A 388 37.08 -36.32 12.55
N SER A 389 36.87 -35.65 11.41
CA SER A 389 37.75 -34.56 10.96
C SER A 389 37.26 -33.26 11.59
N ALA A 390 37.81 -32.91 12.75
CA ALA A 390 37.34 -31.80 13.57
C ALA A 390 38.49 -31.15 14.36
N ASP A 391 38.27 -29.94 14.85
CA ASP A 391 39.16 -29.34 15.85
C ASP A 391 38.84 -29.96 17.21
N ARG A 392 39.84 -30.66 17.78
CA ARG A 392 39.69 -31.40 19.04
C ARG A 392 39.29 -30.50 20.21
N ASP A 393 39.87 -29.30 20.30
CA ASP A 393 39.57 -28.36 21.38
C ASP A 393 38.15 -27.79 21.22
N ALA A 394 37.71 -27.56 19.98
CA ALA A 394 36.34 -27.13 19.68
C ALA A 394 35.33 -28.21 20.08
N VAL A 395 35.57 -29.48 19.73
CA VAL A 395 34.69 -30.61 20.08
C VAL A 395 34.63 -30.83 21.60
N ASP A 396 35.79 -30.84 22.27
CA ASP A 396 35.87 -30.92 23.74
C ASP A 396 35.07 -29.81 24.43
N ARG A 397 35.17 -28.59 23.89
CA ARG A 397 34.41 -27.46 24.41
C ARG A 397 32.90 -27.59 24.18
N MET A 398 32.48 -28.02 22.98
CA MET A 398 31.07 -28.27 22.70
C MET A 398 30.50 -29.32 23.66
N LEU A 399 31.23 -30.42 23.86
CA LEU A 399 30.84 -31.49 24.78
C LEU A 399 30.75 -30.97 26.23
N LYS A 400 31.75 -30.24 26.71
CA LYS A 400 31.75 -29.63 28.05
C LYS A 400 30.57 -28.69 28.26
N ASN A 401 30.22 -27.89 27.26
CA ASN A 401 29.06 -26.99 27.33
C ASN A 401 27.74 -27.77 27.43
N LEU A 402 27.56 -28.80 26.61
CA LEU A 402 26.37 -29.65 26.65
C LEU A 402 26.27 -30.44 27.96
N MET A 403 27.35 -31.07 28.42
CA MET A 403 27.38 -31.80 29.70
C MET A 403 27.18 -30.88 30.91
N SER A 404 27.77 -29.69 30.90
CA SER A 404 27.56 -28.67 31.94
C SER A 404 26.09 -28.25 32.00
N ASN A 405 25.43 -28.08 30.85
CA ASN A 405 23.99 -27.82 30.80
C ASN A 405 23.18 -29.00 31.33
N ALA A 406 23.47 -30.22 30.89
CA ALA A 406 22.79 -31.44 31.34
C ALA A 406 22.80 -31.57 32.87
N VAL A 407 23.96 -31.34 33.51
CA VAL A 407 24.09 -31.36 34.97
C VAL A 407 23.34 -30.19 35.62
N LYS A 408 23.55 -28.97 35.12
CA LYS A 408 22.97 -27.73 35.67
C LYS A 408 21.44 -27.71 35.64
N TYR A 409 20.84 -28.25 34.58
CA TYR A 409 19.39 -28.28 34.38
C TYR A 409 18.74 -29.60 34.87
N SER A 410 19.51 -30.43 35.59
CA SER A 410 19.05 -31.63 36.31
C SER A 410 19.24 -31.48 37.83
N PRO A 411 18.61 -30.48 38.50
CA PRO A 411 18.92 -30.13 39.90
C PRO A 411 18.64 -31.25 40.91
N ARG A 412 17.80 -32.22 40.55
CA ARG A 412 17.47 -33.40 41.37
C ARG A 412 18.50 -34.53 41.25
N GLY A 413 19.60 -34.30 40.52
CA GLY A 413 20.44 -35.39 40.01
C GLY A 413 19.76 -36.04 38.79
N GLY A 414 20.19 -37.24 38.45
CA GLY A 414 19.65 -37.98 37.31
C GLY A 414 20.74 -38.58 36.45
N ARG A 415 20.34 -39.19 35.33
CA ARG A 415 21.30 -39.70 34.35
C ARG A 415 21.64 -38.65 33.31
N VAL A 416 22.93 -38.58 32.98
CA VAL A 416 23.44 -37.87 31.81
C VAL A 416 24.11 -38.90 30.93
N ARG A 417 23.58 -39.14 29.73
CA ARG A 417 24.13 -40.10 28.77
C ARG A 417 24.84 -39.36 27.67
N VAL A 418 26.10 -39.70 27.44
CA VAL A 418 26.90 -39.22 26.31
C VAL A 418 27.10 -40.40 25.38
N ALA A 419 26.70 -40.25 24.12
CA ALA A 419 26.82 -41.30 23.13
C ALA A 419 27.42 -40.79 21.82
N ALA A 420 28.23 -41.60 21.14
CA ALA A 420 28.66 -41.32 19.78
C ALA A 420 28.41 -42.51 18.84
N ALA A 421 27.84 -42.22 17.67
CA ALA A 421 27.52 -43.22 16.65
C ALA A 421 27.60 -42.60 15.25
N VAL A 422 27.76 -43.44 14.21
CA VAL A 422 27.55 -42.98 12.83
C VAL A 422 26.10 -42.57 12.67
N SER A 423 25.84 -41.40 12.07
CA SER A 423 24.46 -40.92 11.90
C SER A 423 23.71 -41.80 10.91
N GLY A 424 22.57 -42.34 11.34
CA GLY A 424 21.68 -43.11 10.44
C GLY A 424 20.90 -42.21 9.48
N ASP A 425 20.68 -40.96 9.85
CA ASP A 425 19.82 -40.02 9.11
C ASP A 425 20.60 -39.19 8.08
N ARG A 426 21.93 -39.04 8.27
CA ARG A 426 22.80 -38.26 7.40
C ARG A 426 24.08 -39.04 7.08
N PRO A 427 24.21 -39.60 5.87
CA PRO A 427 25.41 -40.32 5.45
C PRO A 427 26.65 -39.42 5.53
N GLY A 428 27.77 -39.97 6.00
CA GLY A 428 29.03 -39.24 6.11
C GLY A 428 29.16 -38.33 7.33
N THR A 429 28.25 -38.40 8.31
CA THR A 429 28.37 -37.69 9.57
C THR A 429 28.40 -38.62 10.78
N VAL A 430 29.04 -38.15 11.85
CA VAL A 430 29.04 -38.76 13.17
C VAL A 430 28.13 -37.94 14.08
N GLU A 431 27.24 -38.63 14.80
CA GLU A 431 26.37 -38.06 15.80
C GLU A 431 26.98 -38.22 17.20
N LEU A 432 27.18 -37.10 17.88
CA LEU A 432 27.50 -37.02 19.30
C LEU A 432 26.27 -36.52 20.07
N THR A 433 25.72 -37.35 20.93
CA THR A 433 24.49 -37.09 21.67
C THR A 433 24.77 -36.89 23.16
N VAL A 434 24.16 -35.85 23.74
CA VAL A 434 24.14 -35.61 25.20
C VAL A 434 22.67 -35.55 25.63
N GLU A 435 22.27 -36.52 26.45
CA GLU A 435 20.91 -36.67 26.96
C GLU A 435 20.87 -36.54 28.48
N ASP A 436 19.92 -35.78 29.01
CA ASP A 436 19.68 -35.57 30.43
C ASP A 436 18.25 -35.93 30.84
N ASP A 437 18.07 -36.38 32.08
CA ASP A 437 16.76 -36.60 32.72
C ASP A 437 16.26 -35.34 33.48
N GLY A 438 16.62 -34.13 32.99
CA GLY A 438 16.42 -32.85 33.68
C GLY A 438 15.01 -32.25 33.54
N VAL A 439 14.91 -30.93 33.77
CA VAL A 439 13.62 -30.20 33.77
C VAL A 439 12.96 -30.11 32.39
N GLY A 440 13.72 -30.34 31.31
CA GLY A 440 13.25 -30.19 29.93
C GLY A 440 12.99 -28.74 29.51
N ILE A 441 12.67 -28.57 28.23
CA ILE A 441 12.53 -27.28 27.55
C ILE A 441 11.12 -27.17 26.95
N PRO A 442 10.36 -26.10 27.22
CA PRO A 442 9.07 -25.85 26.57
C PRO A 442 9.18 -25.71 25.05
N ALA A 443 8.15 -26.16 24.33
CA ALA A 443 8.16 -26.13 22.87
C ALA A 443 8.26 -24.70 22.30
N GLU A 444 7.69 -23.70 22.99
CA GLU A 444 7.81 -22.29 22.60
C GLU A 444 9.23 -21.73 22.66
N ASP A 445 10.10 -22.31 23.50
CA ASP A 445 11.45 -21.81 23.74
C ASP A 445 12.51 -22.52 22.87
N LEU A 446 12.23 -23.73 22.38
CA LEU A 446 13.15 -24.52 21.54
C LEU A 446 13.77 -23.73 20.37
N PRO A 447 13.03 -22.89 19.61
CA PRO A 447 13.62 -22.13 18.51
C PRO A 447 14.65 -21.09 18.95
N ARG A 448 14.63 -20.68 20.23
CA ARG A 448 15.40 -19.56 20.76
C ARG A 448 16.57 -19.98 21.65
N ILE A 449 16.71 -21.26 22.01
CA ILE A 449 17.74 -21.69 22.98
C ILE A 449 19.18 -21.53 22.47
N PHE A 450 19.35 -21.48 21.14
CA PHE A 450 20.64 -21.23 20.49
C PHE A 450 20.87 -19.74 20.19
N ASP A 451 19.87 -18.89 20.46
CA ASP A 451 20.03 -17.45 20.35
C ASP A 451 20.91 -16.95 21.49
N ARG A 452 21.76 -15.97 21.16
CA ARG A 452 22.62 -15.30 22.13
C ARG A 452 21.79 -14.63 23.23
N TYR A 453 22.31 -14.69 24.46
CA TYR A 453 21.73 -14.07 25.66
C TYR A 453 20.41 -14.68 26.12
N VAL A 454 19.92 -15.74 25.46
CA VAL A 454 18.68 -16.39 25.86
C VAL A 454 18.91 -17.29 27.06
N ARG A 455 18.05 -17.10 28.06
CA ARG A 455 17.95 -17.96 29.25
C ARG A 455 16.48 -18.26 29.49
N ILE A 456 16.15 -19.54 29.55
CA ILE A 456 14.81 -19.99 29.93
C ILE A 456 14.70 -19.96 31.45
N ALA A 457 13.72 -19.22 31.96
CA ALA A 457 13.45 -19.14 33.38
C ALA A 457 12.59 -20.34 33.82
N HIS A 458 13.19 -21.31 34.51
CA HIS A 458 12.45 -22.40 35.15
C HIS A 458 12.50 -22.24 36.69
N PRO A 459 11.38 -22.42 37.44
CA PRO A 459 11.35 -22.21 38.90
C PRO A 459 12.44 -22.98 39.65
N GLU A 460 12.74 -24.21 39.21
CA GLU A 460 13.74 -25.09 39.82
C GLU A 460 15.19 -24.76 39.43
N THR A 461 15.40 -23.96 38.38
CA THR A 461 16.74 -23.59 37.89
C THR A 461 16.98 -22.08 37.90
N LYS A 462 16.13 -21.30 38.61
CA LYS A 462 16.28 -19.84 38.76
C LYS A 462 17.64 -19.44 39.35
N ALA A 463 18.20 -20.25 40.25
CA ALA A 463 19.51 -20.03 40.86
C ALA A 463 20.68 -20.47 39.95
N ALA A 464 20.39 -21.10 38.81
CA ALA A 464 21.41 -21.68 37.95
C ALA A 464 22.13 -20.57 37.14
N SER A 465 23.33 -20.23 37.59
CA SER A 465 24.20 -19.16 37.07
C SER A 465 24.81 -19.51 35.69
N GLY A 466 24.92 -18.53 34.79
CA GLY A 466 25.44 -18.70 33.43
C GLY A 466 25.07 -17.58 32.45
N LEU A 467 25.95 -17.33 31.48
CA LEU A 467 25.90 -16.19 30.56
C LEU A 467 24.89 -16.31 29.41
N GLY A 468 24.27 -17.48 29.21
CA GLY A 468 23.41 -17.73 28.05
C GLY A 468 24.16 -17.81 26.72
N LEU A 469 25.47 -18.07 26.75
CA LEU A 469 26.32 -18.16 25.56
C LEU A 469 26.67 -19.61 25.18
N GLY A 470 26.63 -20.56 26.12
CA GLY A 470 27.14 -21.91 25.89
C GLY A 470 26.53 -22.62 24.69
N LEU A 471 25.20 -22.58 24.53
CA LEU A 471 24.53 -23.21 23.39
C LEU A 471 24.76 -22.46 22.06
N HIS A 472 24.83 -21.12 22.11
CA HIS A 472 25.17 -20.32 20.94
C HIS A 472 26.59 -20.63 20.43
N VAL A 473 27.55 -20.77 21.36
CA VAL A 473 28.93 -21.19 21.08
C VAL A 473 28.95 -22.60 20.49
N VAL A 474 28.17 -23.54 21.04
CA VAL A 474 28.06 -24.90 20.49
C VAL A 474 27.58 -24.88 19.04
N ARG A 475 26.51 -24.13 18.75
CA ARG A 475 26.00 -23.99 17.39
C ARG A 475 27.03 -23.39 16.45
N SER A 476 27.69 -22.32 16.87
CA SER A 476 28.68 -21.61 16.04
C SER A 476 29.91 -22.48 15.75
N LEU A 477 30.40 -23.24 16.73
CA LEU A 477 31.52 -24.17 16.57
C LEU A 477 31.13 -25.38 15.70
N ALA A 478 29.90 -25.86 15.80
CA ALA A 478 29.38 -26.92 14.95
C ALA A 478 29.31 -26.46 13.49
N GLU A 479 28.66 -25.32 13.24
CA GLU A 479 28.49 -24.72 11.91
C GLU A 479 29.85 -24.39 11.27
N ALA A 480 30.80 -23.85 12.04
CA ALA A 480 32.14 -23.54 11.55
C ALA A 480 32.95 -24.78 11.14
N GLN A 481 32.61 -25.96 11.67
CA GLN A 481 33.20 -27.26 11.31
C GLN A 481 32.38 -28.02 10.26
N GLY A 482 31.39 -27.38 9.62
CA GLY A 482 30.52 -28.01 8.62
C GLY A 482 29.47 -28.95 9.21
N GLY A 483 29.25 -28.90 10.53
CA GLY A 483 28.26 -29.67 11.27
C GLY A 483 26.99 -28.88 11.60
N THR A 484 26.12 -29.49 12.41
CA THR A 484 24.93 -28.83 12.98
C THR A 484 24.65 -29.37 14.38
N VAL A 485 23.87 -28.63 15.16
CA VAL A 485 23.34 -29.10 16.45
C VAL A 485 21.81 -29.07 16.43
N GLU A 486 21.20 -30.12 16.96
CA GLU A 486 19.75 -30.30 17.05
C GLU A 486 19.37 -30.62 18.51
N VAL A 487 18.10 -30.38 18.85
CA VAL A 487 17.59 -30.58 20.20
C VAL A 487 16.21 -31.21 20.16
N GLU A 488 15.99 -32.19 21.02
CA GLU A 488 14.70 -32.79 21.32
C GLU A 488 14.48 -32.68 22.83
N SER A 489 13.36 -32.10 23.27
CA SER A 489 13.10 -31.95 24.69
C SER A 489 11.61 -31.92 24.99
N LEU A 490 11.25 -32.43 26.17
CA LEU A 490 9.89 -32.42 26.68
C LEU A 490 9.93 -31.94 28.15
N PRO A 491 9.08 -30.98 28.54
CA PRO A 491 9.01 -30.52 29.93
C PRO A 491 8.82 -31.68 30.92
N GLY A 492 9.68 -31.74 31.93
CA GLY A 492 9.70 -32.77 32.97
C GLY A 492 10.27 -34.13 32.57
N LYS A 493 10.72 -34.30 31.31
CA LYS A 493 11.34 -35.54 30.82
C LYS A 493 12.81 -35.40 30.46
N GLY A 494 13.32 -34.18 30.43
CA GLY A 494 14.71 -33.88 30.09
C GLY A 494 14.94 -33.45 28.64
N SER A 495 16.19 -33.45 28.21
CA SER A 495 16.60 -32.94 26.90
C SER A 495 17.64 -33.85 26.25
N ARG A 496 17.62 -33.92 24.93
CA ARG A 496 18.59 -34.63 24.09
C ARG A 496 19.13 -33.66 23.05
N PHE A 497 20.42 -33.37 23.16
CA PHE A 497 21.15 -32.58 22.17
C PHE A 497 21.93 -33.52 21.24
N ARG A 498 21.77 -33.34 19.93
CA ARG A 498 22.45 -34.12 18.88
C ARG A 498 23.39 -33.20 18.13
N LEU A 499 24.69 -33.45 18.21
CA LEU A 499 25.72 -32.76 17.45
C LEU A 499 26.12 -33.64 16.26
N LEU A 500 25.93 -33.14 15.05
CA LEU A 500 26.23 -33.83 13.80
C LEU A 500 27.50 -33.22 13.20
N LEU A 501 28.59 -33.99 13.14
CA LEU A 501 29.89 -33.56 12.61
C LEU A 501 30.28 -34.39 11.37
N PRO A 502 30.99 -33.83 10.38
CA PRO A 502 31.50 -34.60 9.24
C PRO A 502 32.45 -35.71 9.67
N ALA A 503 32.22 -36.94 9.21
CA ALA A 503 33.16 -38.05 9.43
C ALA A 503 34.51 -37.74 8.74
N ALA A 504 35.63 -38.19 9.31
CA ALA A 504 36.89 -38.10 8.58
C ALA A 504 36.83 -38.98 7.33
N GLU A 505 37.28 -38.46 6.19
CA GLU A 505 37.47 -39.32 5.02
C GLU A 505 38.41 -40.48 5.41
N VAL A 506 37.98 -41.69 5.07
CA VAL A 506 38.83 -42.87 5.12
C VAL A 506 39.76 -42.72 3.92
N GLU A 507 41.00 -42.26 4.12
CA GLU A 507 42.06 -42.53 3.15
C GLU A 507 42.16 -44.05 3.02
N ILE A 508 41.69 -44.57 1.88
CA ILE A 508 41.76 -45.98 1.47
C ILE A 508 43.19 -46.29 1.01
#